data_AF-A0A161ZJQ0-F1
#
_entry.id   AF-A0A161ZJQ0-F1
#
_cell.length_a   1.000
_cell.length_b   1.000
_cell.length_c   1.000
_cell.angle_alpha   90.00
_cell.angle_beta   90.00
_cell.angle_gamma   90.00
#
_symmetry.space_group_name_H-M   'P 1'
#
loop_
_entity.id
_entity.type
_entity.pdbx_description
1 polymer ?
#
loop_
_entity_poly.entity_id
_entity_poly.type
_entity_poly.pdbx_seq_one_letter_code
_entity_poly.pdbx_strand_id
1 'polypeptide(L)'
;MPTVSASPSEDRYIVDLRSTSDSDLAGLDIVHRLDQIDIAVVKGTDEKVSGTRYSKDVDMAVTFPEMEHHGHHHDRHHWMQDPLYKYQWDKQAQRIPQVHRKTRGEGTRVSVIDSGAYEDHPDLKHALNTDLSKNFTDDGGDFNPVESDHGTHCSGIIAADDRNGKGVTGTAPETDLVALRVFSGPEATFGDVVAAMVYSADIGSDVANMSLGAYPLPDDSDTAVLKDSVERASSYANEKGTLMVAAAGNDSSNLDADGEVISLPNEADNVMSISATGPIGYRWDDENPEDENYHAALRHLRKPTYEPAFYTNYGADAVDISAPGGNADQSQIGTDSKWYYDLVLSTIFTEEDGERVPDYGWMAGTSMASPQVTAVAALVKSVNPDATPGEVRQHLEDTARDLDNPTYHGEGHLDTARAVWKEIGDDRWGHHGHDHDDHDHDHGHDHDHDYGHGHDHGYGHDD
;
A
#
# COMPACT_ATOMS: atom_id res chain seq x y z
N MET A 1 0.38 -4.72 14.99
CA MET A 1 1.21 -4.68 13.77
C MET A 1 1.66 -6.08 13.45
N PRO A 2 1.62 -6.52 12.18
CA PRO A 2 2.24 -7.77 11.76
C PRO A 2 3.73 -7.74 12.07
N THR A 3 4.25 -8.83 12.61
CA THR A 3 5.69 -9.04 12.82
C THR A 3 6.16 -10.21 11.97
N VAL A 4 7.33 -10.10 11.37
CA VAL A 4 7.91 -11.16 10.55
C VAL A 4 9.07 -11.80 11.28
N SER A 5 9.16 -13.12 11.20
CA SER A 5 10.38 -13.87 11.51
C SER A 5 10.90 -14.52 10.23
N ALA A 6 12.21 -14.58 10.09
CA ALA A 6 12.87 -15.15 8.92
C ALA A 6 13.99 -16.10 9.35
N SER A 7 14.11 -17.22 8.64
CA SER A 7 15.19 -18.18 8.83
C SER A 7 15.58 -18.83 7.52
N PRO A 8 16.85 -19.23 7.33
CA PRO A 8 17.25 -20.01 6.16
C PRO A 8 16.45 -21.31 6.08
N SER A 9 15.95 -21.66 4.90
CA SER A 9 15.22 -22.89 4.66
C SER A 9 16.12 -24.12 4.86
N GLU A 10 15.52 -25.21 5.33
CA GLU A 10 16.26 -26.44 5.60
C GLU A 10 16.67 -27.18 4.32
N ASP A 11 15.78 -27.27 3.33
CA ASP A 11 15.95 -28.07 2.11
C ASP A 11 15.67 -27.31 0.80
N ARG A 12 15.49 -25.99 0.87
CA ARG A 12 15.15 -25.13 -0.27
C ARG A 12 16.25 -24.10 -0.55
N TYR A 13 16.57 -23.91 -1.83
CA TYR A 13 17.71 -23.12 -2.28
C TYR A 13 17.38 -22.29 -3.52
N ILE A 14 18.03 -21.14 -3.64
CA ILE A 14 18.02 -20.27 -4.81
C ILE A 14 19.36 -20.44 -5.52
N VAL A 15 19.34 -20.84 -6.79
CA VAL A 15 20.52 -21.22 -7.58
C VAL A 15 20.69 -20.28 -8.78
N ASP A 16 21.92 -19.82 -9.00
CA ASP A 16 22.30 -18.97 -10.14
C ASP A 16 22.58 -19.81 -11.40
N LEU A 17 21.70 -19.72 -12.40
CA LEU A 17 21.79 -20.47 -13.65
C LEU A 17 22.88 -19.96 -14.59
N ARG A 18 23.43 -18.75 -14.38
CA ARG A 18 24.55 -18.25 -15.20
C ARG A 18 25.81 -19.09 -15.04
N SER A 19 25.93 -19.78 -13.90
CA SER A 19 27.08 -20.61 -13.54
C SER A 19 26.73 -22.09 -13.33
N THR A 20 25.48 -22.47 -13.56
CA THR A 20 24.94 -23.80 -13.26
C THR A 20 24.34 -24.42 -14.51
N SER A 21 24.72 -25.66 -14.84
CA SER A 21 24.14 -26.40 -15.96
C SER A 21 22.95 -27.27 -15.54
N ASP A 22 22.10 -27.67 -16.48
CA ASP A 22 21.00 -28.60 -16.19
C ASP A 22 21.47 -29.94 -15.61
N SER A 23 22.70 -30.38 -15.93
CA SER A 23 23.29 -31.58 -15.31
C SER A 23 23.63 -31.39 -13.84
N ASP A 24 23.94 -30.17 -13.40
CA ASP A 24 24.23 -29.87 -12.00
C ASP A 24 22.95 -29.84 -11.17
N LEU A 25 21.80 -29.57 -11.81
CA LEU A 25 20.48 -29.62 -11.18
C LEU A 25 19.87 -31.05 -11.16
N ALA A 26 20.56 -32.03 -11.75
CA ALA A 26 20.01 -33.38 -11.88
C ALA A 26 19.78 -34.04 -10.50
N GLY A 27 18.52 -34.39 -10.22
CA GLY A 27 18.13 -35.03 -8.96
C GLY A 27 17.80 -34.05 -7.83
N LEU A 28 17.73 -32.74 -8.12
CA LEU A 28 17.01 -31.74 -7.34
C LEU A 28 15.58 -31.60 -7.87
N ASP A 29 14.65 -31.28 -6.99
CA ASP A 29 13.27 -30.98 -7.36
C ASP A 29 13.17 -29.50 -7.69
N ILE A 30 12.93 -29.16 -8.96
CA ILE A 30 12.81 -27.76 -9.40
C ILE A 30 11.43 -27.26 -9.02
N VAL A 31 11.36 -26.31 -8.08
CA VAL A 31 10.12 -25.66 -7.64
C VAL A 31 9.75 -24.56 -8.64
N HIS A 32 10.69 -23.64 -8.90
CA HIS A 32 10.53 -22.57 -9.88
C HIS A 32 11.74 -22.55 -10.80
N ARG A 33 11.49 -22.37 -12.11
CA ARG A 33 12.54 -22.10 -13.09
C ARG A 33 12.25 -20.76 -13.75
N LEU A 34 13.13 -19.79 -13.52
CA LEU A 34 13.00 -18.41 -13.93
C LEU A 34 14.13 -18.08 -14.91
N ASP A 35 14.08 -18.70 -16.10
CA ASP A 35 15.09 -18.53 -17.15
C ASP A 35 15.23 -17.06 -17.59
N GLN A 36 14.17 -16.24 -17.39
CA GLN A 36 14.15 -14.81 -17.66
C GLN A 36 15.19 -14.03 -16.86
N ILE A 37 15.57 -14.52 -15.68
CA ILE A 37 16.51 -13.87 -14.76
C ILE A 37 17.67 -14.79 -14.37
N ASP A 38 17.83 -15.93 -15.06
CA ASP A 38 18.83 -16.95 -14.78
C ASP A 38 18.81 -17.44 -13.31
N ILE A 39 17.61 -17.71 -12.77
CA ILE A 39 17.42 -18.25 -11.41
C ILE A 39 16.61 -19.54 -11.45
N ALA A 40 16.97 -20.52 -10.62
CA ALA A 40 16.10 -21.63 -10.27
C ALA A 40 15.93 -21.71 -8.75
N VAL A 41 14.71 -21.99 -8.32
CA VAL A 41 14.40 -22.37 -6.93
C VAL A 41 14.22 -23.87 -6.88
N VAL A 42 14.95 -24.53 -6.01
CA VAL A 42 15.05 -25.99 -5.96
C VAL A 42 14.93 -26.52 -4.54
N LYS A 43 14.43 -27.75 -4.41
CA LYS A 43 14.45 -28.54 -3.18
C LYS A 43 15.43 -29.70 -3.28
N GLY A 44 16.16 -29.96 -2.20
CA GLY A 44 17.17 -31.02 -2.13
C GLY A 44 18.02 -30.98 -0.87
N THR A 45 19.17 -31.65 -0.90
CA THR A 45 20.12 -31.68 0.21
C THR A 45 21.30 -30.75 -0.09
N ASP A 46 21.93 -30.18 0.97
CA ASP A 46 23.14 -29.34 0.85
C ASP A 46 24.20 -29.99 -0.05
N GLU A 47 24.42 -31.31 0.09
CA GLU A 47 25.39 -32.08 -0.71
C GLU A 47 25.11 -31.96 -2.22
N LYS A 48 23.84 -32.04 -2.63
CA LYS A 48 23.45 -31.96 -4.05
C LYS A 48 23.60 -30.56 -4.63
N VAL A 49 23.40 -29.51 -3.82
CA VAL A 49 23.47 -28.11 -4.28
C VAL A 49 24.90 -27.55 -4.19
N SER A 50 25.77 -28.14 -3.37
CA SER A 50 27.14 -27.68 -3.08
C SER A 50 28.05 -27.45 -4.30
N GLY A 51 27.75 -28.05 -5.46
CA GLY A 51 28.48 -27.84 -6.71
C GLY A 51 28.05 -26.60 -7.51
N THR A 52 27.03 -25.88 -7.06
CA THR A 52 26.43 -24.72 -7.75
C THR A 52 26.74 -23.42 -7.01
N ARG A 53 26.46 -22.26 -7.64
CA ARG A 53 26.39 -20.98 -6.93
C ARG A 53 24.97 -20.81 -6.40
N TYR A 54 24.81 -20.80 -5.07
CA TYR A 54 23.50 -20.78 -4.43
C TYR A 54 23.49 -19.96 -3.14
N SER A 55 22.28 -19.62 -2.70
CA SER A 55 21.93 -19.25 -1.32
C SER A 55 20.87 -20.22 -0.82
N LYS A 56 20.82 -20.46 0.48
CA LYS A 56 19.60 -21.06 1.06
C LYS A 56 18.45 -20.09 0.79
N ASP A 57 17.27 -20.64 0.46
CA ASP A 57 16.05 -19.84 0.44
C ASP A 57 15.75 -19.37 1.88
N VAL A 58 14.81 -18.46 2.04
CA VAL A 58 14.42 -17.92 3.34
C VAL A 58 12.96 -18.22 3.58
N ASP A 59 12.70 -18.96 4.65
CA ASP A 59 11.37 -19.16 5.20
C ASP A 59 10.99 -17.93 6.03
N MET A 60 9.85 -17.33 5.69
CA MET A 60 9.23 -16.25 6.45
C MET A 60 8.00 -16.78 7.15
N ALA A 61 7.80 -16.38 8.40
CA ALA A 61 6.55 -16.57 9.11
C ALA A 61 6.03 -15.24 9.64
N VAL A 62 4.79 -14.90 9.28
CA VAL A 62 4.14 -13.67 9.72
C VAL A 62 3.23 -13.98 10.89
N THR A 63 3.46 -13.28 12.00
CA THR A 63 2.52 -13.26 13.12
C THR A 63 1.64 -12.05 12.98
N PHE A 64 0.34 -12.29 12.80
CA PHE A 64 -0.69 -11.26 12.87
C PHE A 64 -1.16 -11.15 14.32
N PRO A 65 -1.22 -9.94 14.91
CA PRO A 65 -1.87 -9.78 16.22
C PRO A 65 -3.34 -10.17 16.11
N GLU A 66 -3.94 -10.69 17.19
CA GLU A 66 -5.38 -10.92 17.26
C GLU A 66 -6.12 -9.64 16.85
N MET A 67 -6.89 -9.73 15.77
CA MET A 67 -7.68 -8.60 15.29
C MET A 67 -8.89 -8.42 16.21
N GLU A 68 -9.09 -7.19 16.68
CA GLU A 68 -10.40 -6.84 17.23
C GLU A 68 -11.38 -6.70 16.06
N HIS A 69 -12.18 -7.75 15.84
CA HIS A 69 -13.32 -7.72 14.93
C HIS A 69 -14.41 -6.82 15.53
N HIS A 70 -14.31 -5.51 15.31
CA HIS A 70 -15.44 -4.60 15.47
C HIS A 70 -16.29 -4.67 14.20
N GLY A 71 -16.97 -5.82 14.01
CA GLY A 71 -17.80 -6.08 12.85
C GLY A 71 -18.88 -5.01 12.71
N HIS A 72 -18.85 -4.26 11.60
CA HIS A 72 -19.86 -3.26 11.27
C HIS A 72 -20.87 -3.86 10.29
N HIS A 73 -21.88 -4.56 10.80
CA HIS A 73 -23.03 -4.96 10.00
C HIS A 73 -23.98 -3.76 9.81
N HIS A 74 -24.01 -3.15 8.63
CA HIS A 74 -24.96 -2.09 8.32
C HIS A 74 -26.04 -2.50 7.32
N ASP A 75 -27.28 -2.17 7.68
CA ASP A 75 -28.45 -2.24 6.82
C ASP A 75 -28.36 -1.23 5.67
N ARG A 76 -28.74 -1.70 4.48
CA ARG A 76 -28.72 -0.99 3.20
C ARG A 76 -29.57 0.27 3.22
N HIS A 77 -29.01 1.46 3.43
CA HIS A 77 -29.60 2.73 2.99
C HIS A 77 -28.59 3.89 2.94
N HIS A 78 -28.06 4.21 1.75
CA HIS A 78 -28.06 5.54 1.10
C HIS A 78 -27.19 5.50 -0.15
N TRP A 79 -27.63 6.17 -1.20
CA TRP A 79 -27.04 6.09 -2.55
C TRP A 79 -26.24 7.36 -2.80
N MET A 80 -24.93 7.31 -2.57
CA MET A 80 -23.93 8.22 -3.17
C MET A 80 -22.49 7.88 -2.76
N GLN A 81 -22.27 7.03 -1.75
CA GLN A 81 -20.95 6.63 -1.24
C GLN A 81 -21.05 5.31 -0.45
N ASP A 82 -19.98 4.51 -0.36
CA ASP A 82 -19.98 3.26 0.40
C ASP A 82 -20.26 3.49 1.89
N PRO A 83 -20.99 2.59 2.54
CA PRO A 83 -21.44 2.78 3.92
C PRO A 83 -20.29 2.90 4.94
N LEU A 84 -19.11 2.31 4.67
CA LEU A 84 -17.97 2.37 5.58
C LEU A 84 -16.94 3.46 5.23
N TYR A 85 -17.12 4.22 4.15
CA TYR A 85 -16.19 5.29 3.77
C TYR A 85 -15.96 6.31 4.90
N LYS A 86 -16.99 6.57 5.71
CA LYS A 86 -16.92 7.47 6.87
C LYS A 86 -15.89 7.06 7.93
N TYR A 87 -15.38 5.84 7.87
CA TYR A 87 -14.34 5.28 8.74
C TYR A 87 -12.97 5.23 8.06
N GLN A 88 -12.89 5.38 6.74
CA GLN A 88 -11.64 5.34 5.98
C GLN A 88 -10.93 6.70 5.94
N TRP A 89 -10.34 7.11 7.07
CA TRP A 89 -9.58 8.37 7.15
C TRP A 89 -8.47 8.45 6.09
N ASP A 90 -7.89 7.32 5.73
CA ASP A 90 -6.81 7.19 4.74
C ASP A 90 -7.30 7.60 3.34
N LYS A 91 -8.52 7.18 2.96
CA LYS A 91 -9.15 7.58 1.68
C LYS A 91 -9.62 9.04 1.71
N GLN A 92 -10.09 9.50 2.87
CA GLN A 92 -10.51 10.89 3.07
C GLN A 92 -9.33 11.86 2.99
N ALA A 93 -8.20 11.53 3.63
CA ALA A 93 -6.99 12.34 3.62
C ALA A 93 -6.40 12.46 2.20
N GLN A 94 -6.47 11.38 1.42
CA GLN A 94 -6.04 11.31 0.03
C GLN A 94 -7.06 11.86 -0.99
N ARG A 95 -8.25 12.28 -0.55
CA ARG A 95 -9.31 12.84 -1.40
C ARG A 95 -9.74 11.91 -2.55
N ILE A 96 -9.83 10.61 -2.25
CA ILE A 96 -10.09 9.58 -3.26
C ILE A 96 -11.37 9.81 -4.09
N PRO A 97 -12.54 10.17 -3.51
CA PRO A 97 -13.73 10.45 -4.32
C PRO A 97 -13.57 11.61 -5.31
N GLN A 98 -12.75 12.61 -4.97
CA GLN A 98 -12.43 13.70 -5.89
C GLN A 98 -11.54 13.21 -7.02
N VAL A 99 -10.56 12.36 -6.72
CA VAL A 99 -9.61 11.79 -7.70
C VAL A 99 -10.33 10.88 -8.69
N HIS A 100 -11.31 10.10 -8.22
CA HIS A 100 -12.18 9.25 -9.03
C HIS A 100 -12.98 9.99 -10.10
N ARG A 101 -13.09 11.32 -10.02
CA ARG A 101 -13.69 12.15 -11.08
C ARG A 101 -12.77 12.31 -12.30
N LYS A 102 -11.47 12.05 -12.15
CA LYS A 102 -10.48 12.09 -13.22
C LYS A 102 -10.16 10.69 -13.75
N THR A 103 -9.86 9.75 -12.85
CA THR A 103 -9.53 8.36 -13.16
C THR A 103 -9.79 7.47 -11.94
N ARG A 104 -10.03 6.19 -12.18
CA ARG A 104 -10.26 5.15 -11.19
C ARG A 104 -9.35 3.93 -11.40
N GLY A 105 -8.31 4.06 -12.25
CA GLY A 105 -7.34 3.00 -12.52
C GLY A 105 -7.66 2.17 -13.77
N GLU A 106 -8.67 2.56 -14.53
CA GLU A 106 -9.08 1.90 -15.77
C GLU A 106 -7.92 1.69 -16.74
N GLY A 107 -7.86 0.50 -17.32
CA GLY A 107 -6.81 0.12 -18.28
C GLY A 107 -5.46 -0.22 -17.67
N THR A 108 -5.35 -0.25 -16.34
CA THR A 108 -4.14 -0.73 -15.65
C THR A 108 -4.32 -2.12 -15.07
N ARG A 109 -3.20 -2.80 -14.81
CA ARG A 109 -3.14 -4.07 -14.09
C ARG A 109 -2.26 -3.96 -12.86
N VAL A 110 -2.76 -4.43 -11.72
CA VAL A 110 -2.05 -4.41 -10.44
C VAL A 110 -1.93 -5.82 -9.88
N SER A 111 -0.70 -6.27 -9.65
CA SER A 111 -0.46 -7.53 -8.93
C SER A 111 -0.32 -7.30 -7.43
N VAL A 112 -0.89 -8.20 -6.62
CA VAL A 112 -0.73 -8.23 -5.16
C VAL A 112 -0.04 -9.54 -4.80
N ILE A 113 1.26 -9.45 -4.48
CA ILE A 113 2.09 -10.58 -4.06
C ILE A 113 1.95 -10.72 -2.54
N ASP A 114 1.09 -11.62 -2.08
CA ASP A 114 0.67 -11.68 -0.68
C ASP A 114 0.04 -13.05 -0.31
N SER A 115 -0.80 -13.12 0.72
CA SER A 115 -1.45 -14.33 1.21
C SER A 115 -2.60 -14.83 0.34
N GLY A 116 -2.89 -14.15 -0.77
CA GLY A 116 -4.04 -14.40 -1.63
C GLY A 116 -5.19 -13.43 -1.38
N ALA A 117 -6.16 -13.41 -2.29
CA ALA A 117 -7.35 -12.56 -2.18
C ALA A 117 -8.60 -13.44 -2.17
N TYR A 118 -9.53 -13.16 -1.25
CA TYR A 118 -10.77 -13.90 -1.15
C TYR A 118 -11.70 -13.55 -2.32
N GLU A 119 -11.82 -14.47 -3.28
CA GLU A 119 -12.51 -14.20 -4.55
C GLU A 119 -14.00 -13.91 -4.39
N ASP A 120 -14.60 -14.41 -3.32
CA ASP A 120 -16.02 -14.25 -3.04
C ASP A 120 -16.37 -12.95 -2.30
N HIS A 121 -15.36 -12.15 -1.92
CA HIS A 121 -15.59 -10.86 -1.29
C HIS A 121 -16.33 -9.90 -2.24
N PRO A 122 -17.51 -9.35 -1.88
CA PRO A 122 -18.35 -8.59 -2.80
C PRO A 122 -17.66 -7.32 -3.35
N ASP A 123 -16.77 -6.71 -2.57
CA ASP A 123 -16.03 -5.52 -3.00
C ASP A 123 -14.83 -5.85 -3.90
N LEU A 124 -14.41 -7.12 -4.01
CA LEU A 124 -13.29 -7.49 -4.89
C LEU A 124 -13.76 -8.09 -6.21
N LYS A 125 -15.00 -8.58 -6.29
CA LYS A 125 -15.54 -9.29 -7.46
C LYS A 125 -15.46 -8.54 -8.78
N HIS A 126 -15.49 -7.21 -8.75
CA HIS A 126 -15.43 -6.40 -9.97
C HIS A 126 -14.00 -6.30 -10.52
N ALA A 127 -13.02 -6.08 -9.64
CA ALA A 127 -11.64 -5.80 -10.02
C ALA A 127 -10.76 -7.07 -10.10
N LEU A 128 -11.07 -8.11 -9.32
CA LEU A 128 -10.22 -9.30 -9.18
C LEU A 128 -10.27 -10.18 -10.43
N ASN A 129 -9.11 -10.35 -11.06
CA ASN A 129 -8.89 -11.19 -12.21
C ASN A 129 -8.51 -12.61 -11.78
N THR A 130 -9.50 -13.50 -11.73
CA THR A 130 -9.29 -14.90 -11.33
C THR A 130 -8.54 -15.73 -12.37
N ASP A 131 -8.48 -15.29 -13.64
CA ASP A 131 -7.80 -16.02 -14.73
C ASP A 131 -6.27 -15.86 -14.67
N LEU A 132 -5.79 -14.70 -14.18
CA LEU A 132 -4.37 -14.41 -13.99
C LEU A 132 -3.89 -14.62 -12.55
N SER A 133 -4.82 -14.65 -11.59
CA SER A 133 -4.48 -14.88 -10.18
C SER A 133 -3.98 -16.31 -10.01
N LYS A 134 -2.91 -16.47 -9.21
CA LYS A 134 -2.18 -17.75 -9.14
C LYS A 134 -1.55 -17.98 -7.77
N ASN A 135 -1.42 -19.25 -7.40
CA ASN A 135 -0.59 -19.72 -6.29
C ASN A 135 0.86 -20.04 -6.74
N PHE A 136 1.84 -19.57 -5.98
CA PHE A 136 3.26 -19.86 -6.16
C PHE A 136 3.81 -20.86 -5.14
N THR A 137 3.07 -21.17 -4.08
CA THR A 137 3.46 -22.19 -3.11
C THR A 137 3.29 -23.59 -3.71
N ASP A 138 3.88 -24.59 -3.05
CA ASP A 138 3.75 -26.00 -3.43
C ASP A 138 2.69 -26.76 -2.61
N ASP A 139 1.76 -26.04 -1.97
CA ASP A 139 0.65 -26.63 -1.20
C ASP A 139 -0.47 -27.22 -2.07
N GLY A 140 -0.43 -26.98 -3.38
CA GLY A 140 -1.39 -27.49 -4.36
C GLY A 140 -2.74 -26.76 -4.38
N GLY A 141 -2.90 -25.66 -3.65
CA GLY A 141 -4.08 -24.80 -3.65
C GLY A 141 -4.09 -23.78 -4.80
N ASP A 142 -5.18 -23.00 -4.88
CA ASP A 142 -5.33 -21.88 -5.79
C ASP A 142 -4.88 -20.55 -5.14
N PHE A 143 -5.19 -19.42 -5.77
CA PHE A 143 -4.79 -18.09 -5.28
C PHE A 143 -5.61 -17.61 -4.06
N ASN A 144 -6.69 -18.31 -3.67
CA ASN A 144 -7.45 -17.92 -2.49
C ASN A 144 -6.59 -18.06 -1.24
N PRO A 145 -6.82 -17.21 -0.22
CA PRO A 145 -6.10 -17.30 1.04
C PRO A 145 -6.32 -18.67 1.70
N VAL A 146 -5.42 -19.10 2.59
CA VAL A 146 -5.58 -20.34 3.36
C VAL A 146 -6.00 -20.03 4.81
N GLU A 147 -5.28 -19.14 5.47
CA GLU A 147 -5.59 -18.71 6.86
C GLU A 147 -5.54 -17.19 7.03
N SER A 148 -4.67 -16.50 6.29
CA SER A 148 -4.47 -15.06 6.42
C SER A 148 -5.29 -14.26 5.41
N ASP A 149 -6.03 -13.28 5.92
CA ASP A 149 -6.79 -12.27 5.16
C ASP A 149 -5.96 -11.05 4.75
N HIS A 150 -4.66 -11.04 5.05
CA HIS A 150 -3.76 -9.91 4.80
C HIS A 150 -3.74 -9.46 3.33
N GLY A 151 -3.62 -10.41 2.39
CA GLY A 151 -3.68 -10.12 0.95
C GLY A 151 -5.06 -9.66 0.50
N THR A 152 -6.13 -10.10 1.16
CA THR A 152 -7.49 -9.61 0.93
C THR A 152 -7.60 -8.16 1.40
N HIS A 153 -7.03 -7.81 2.56
CA HIS A 153 -6.99 -6.45 3.08
C HIS A 153 -6.24 -5.50 2.16
N CYS A 154 -5.05 -5.89 1.71
CA CYS A 154 -4.25 -5.14 0.72
C CYS A 154 -5.01 -4.94 -0.59
N SER A 155 -5.70 -6.00 -1.06
CA SER A 155 -6.53 -5.96 -2.27
C SER A 155 -7.67 -4.94 -2.16
N GLY A 156 -8.35 -4.87 -1.01
CA GLY A 156 -9.41 -3.88 -0.78
C GLY A 156 -8.91 -2.45 -0.72
N ILE A 157 -7.72 -2.21 -0.15
CA ILE A 157 -7.10 -0.88 -0.14
C ILE A 157 -6.89 -0.39 -1.57
N ILE A 158 -6.46 -1.29 -2.45
CA ILE A 158 -6.21 -0.99 -3.86
C ILE A 158 -7.53 -0.85 -4.61
N ALA A 159 -8.39 -1.86 -4.63
CA ALA A 159 -9.44 -1.97 -5.64
C ALA A 159 -10.82 -2.41 -5.12
N ALA A 160 -11.14 -2.17 -3.84
CA ALA A 160 -12.52 -2.36 -3.37
C ALA A 160 -13.53 -1.52 -4.20
N ASP A 161 -14.59 -2.18 -4.68
CA ASP A 161 -15.65 -1.61 -5.51
C ASP A 161 -16.51 -0.61 -4.74
N ASP A 162 -16.36 0.67 -5.08
CA ASP A 162 -17.06 1.80 -4.47
C ASP A 162 -18.40 2.16 -5.12
N ARG A 163 -18.95 1.25 -5.93
CA ARG A 163 -20.24 1.43 -6.64
C ARG A 163 -21.26 0.33 -6.37
N ASN A 164 -20.87 -0.73 -5.64
CA ASN A 164 -21.80 -1.80 -5.28
C ASN A 164 -22.72 -1.44 -4.10
N GLY A 165 -22.46 -0.29 -3.44
CA GLY A 165 -23.23 0.21 -2.30
C GLY A 165 -23.00 -0.59 -1.02
N LYS A 166 -21.82 -1.18 -0.86
CA LYS A 166 -21.41 -2.02 0.28
C LYS A 166 -20.00 -1.63 0.71
N GLY A 167 -19.69 -1.90 1.97
CA GLY A 167 -18.32 -1.93 2.41
C GLY A 167 -17.53 -0.64 2.28
N VAL A 168 -16.35 -0.79 1.68
CA VAL A 168 -15.25 0.19 1.66
C VAL A 168 -14.92 0.65 0.25
N THR A 169 -14.29 1.81 0.15
CA THR A 169 -13.81 2.40 -1.10
C THR A 169 -12.34 2.05 -1.35
N GLY A 170 -12.04 1.48 -2.52
CA GLY A 170 -10.67 1.29 -3.03
C GLY A 170 -10.09 2.56 -3.67
N THR A 171 -8.77 2.67 -3.70
CA THR A 171 -8.09 3.82 -4.34
C THR A 171 -8.19 3.77 -5.88
N ALA A 172 -8.01 2.60 -6.50
CA ALA A 172 -8.05 2.33 -7.94
C ALA A 172 -9.05 1.19 -8.28
N PRO A 173 -10.36 1.40 -8.08
CA PRO A 173 -11.38 0.35 -8.16
C PRO A 173 -11.65 -0.21 -9.56
N GLU A 174 -11.11 0.41 -10.62
CA GLU A 174 -11.27 -0.05 -12.02
C GLU A 174 -9.98 -0.66 -12.59
N THR A 175 -8.96 -0.91 -11.75
CA THR A 175 -7.77 -1.66 -12.16
C THR A 175 -8.09 -3.16 -12.29
N ASP A 176 -7.36 -3.85 -13.16
CA ASP A 176 -7.35 -5.30 -13.28
C ASP A 176 -6.46 -5.88 -12.17
N LEU A 177 -7.06 -6.25 -11.03
CA LEU A 177 -6.34 -6.69 -9.84
C LEU A 177 -6.00 -8.19 -9.94
N VAL A 178 -4.75 -8.57 -9.73
CA VAL A 178 -4.28 -9.95 -9.81
C VAL A 178 -3.70 -10.38 -8.45
N ALA A 179 -4.27 -11.42 -7.85
CA ALA A 179 -3.78 -11.98 -6.60
C ALA A 179 -2.72 -13.06 -6.85
N LEU A 180 -1.50 -12.83 -6.36
CA LEU A 180 -0.38 -13.77 -6.47
C LEU A 180 -0.06 -14.30 -5.08
N ARG A 181 -0.58 -15.48 -4.76
CA ARG A 181 -0.42 -16.07 -3.44
C ARG A 181 0.96 -16.68 -3.26
N VAL A 182 1.69 -16.20 -2.25
CA VAL A 182 3.03 -16.70 -1.87
C VAL A 182 3.07 -17.24 -0.44
N PHE A 183 1.98 -17.10 0.33
CA PHE A 183 1.85 -17.71 1.66
C PHE A 183 0.99 -18.97 1.64
N SER A 184 1.38 -19.96 2.45
CA SER A 184 0.57 -21.11 2.85
C SER A 184 0.41 -21.06 4.37
N GLY A 185 -0.78 -20.69 4.85
CA GLY A 185 -0.96 -20.33 6.26
C GLY A 185 -0.17 -19.05 6.59
N PRO A 186 0.60 -19.00 7.69
CA PRO A 186 1.44 -17.86 8.04
C PRO A 186 2.81 -17.87 7.35
N GLU A 187 3.14 -18.93 6.60
CA GLU A 187 4.48 -19.19 6.08
C GLU A 187 4.60 -18.82 4.59
N ALA A 188 5.72 -18.25 4.19
CA ALA A 188 6.10 -17.99 2.80
C ALA A 188 7.60 -18.24 2.60
N THR A 189 8.04 -18.31 1.34
CA THR A 189 9.47 -18.36 1.01
C THR A 189 9.85 -17.28 0.02
N PHE A 190 11.07 -16.76 0.10
CA PHE A 190 11.53 -15.74 -0.85
C PHE A 190 11.58 -16.25 -2.28
N GLY A 191 11.90 -17.52 -2.51
CA GLY A 191 11.86 -18.10 -3.85
C GLY A 191 10.46 -18.02 -4.50
N ASP A 192 9.39 -18.15 -3.71
CA ASP A 192 8.01 -17.96 -4.21
C ASP A 192 7.73 -16.47 -4.51
N VAL A 193 8.22 -15.55 -3.68
CA VAL A 193 8.13 -14.10 -3.90
C VAL A 193 8.85 -13.71 -5.20
N VAL A 194 10.08 -14.16 -5.41
CA VAL A 194 10.88 -13.88 -6.62
C VAL A 194 10.17 -14.42 -7.87
N ALA A 195 9.58 -15.62 -7.81
CA ALA A 195 8.79 -16.17 -8.90
C ALA A 195 7.54 -15.32 -9.20
N ALA A 196 6.85 -14.82 -8.17
CA ALA A 196 5.70 -13.94 -8.32
C ALA A 196 6.07 -12.55 -8.87
N MET A 197 7.26 -12.02 -8.52
CA MET A 197 7.79 -10.78 -9.09
C MET A 197 8.00 -10.92 -10.61
N VAL A 198 8.66 -12.01 -11.05
CA VAL A 198 8.86 -12.30 -12.48
C VAL A 198 7.53 -12.49 -13.20
N TYR A 199 6.60 -13.22 -12.59
CA TYR A 199 5.28 -13.45 -13.19
C TYR A 199 4.48 -12.15 -13.33
N SER A 200 4.54 -11.24 -12.35
CA SER A 200 3.88 -9.93 -12.42
C SER A 200 4.30 -9.16 -13.67
N ALA A 201 5.59 -9.24 -14.01
CA ALA A 201 6.17 -8.66 -15.21
C ALA A 201 5.74 -9.41 -16.50
N ASP A 202 5.72 -10.74 -16.47
CA ASP A 202 5.31 -11.57 -17.61
C ASP A 202 3.84 -11.34 -18.01
N ILE A 203 2.96 -11.09 -17.04
CA ILE A 203 1.55 -10.75 -17.31
C ILE A 203 1.35 -9.27 -17.62
N GLY A 204 2.41 -8.46 -17.68
CA GLY A 204 2.32 -7.03 -17.98
C GLY A 204 1.55 -6.25 -16.92
N SER A 205 1.77 -6.54 -15.64
CA SER A 205 1.29 -5.66 -14.58
C SER A 205 1.97 -4.31 -14.68
N ASP A 206 1.23 -3.22 -14.51
CA ASP A 206 1.83 -1.89 -14.45
C ASP A 206 2.54 -1.67 -13.11
N VAL A 207 1.97 -2.24 -12.05
CA VAL A 207 2.48 -2.11 -10.68
C VAL A 207 2.28 -3.43 -9.94
N ALA A 208 3.23 -3.81 -9.08
CA ALA A 208 3.11 -4.96 -8.19
C ALA A 208 3.37 -4.53 -6.74
N ASN A 209 2.43 -4.85 -5.85
CA ASN A 209 2.51 -4.59 -4.43
C ASN A 209 3.09 -5.81 -3.69
N MET A 210 4.10 -5.56 -2.85
CA MET A 210 4.70 -6.52 -1.93
C MET A 210 4.57 -5.99 -0.50
N SER A 211 3.46 -6.33 0.16
CA SER A 211 3.21 -5.96 1.56
C SER A 211 3.86 -6.93 2.54
N LEU A 212 5.06 -7.39 2.19
CA LEU A 212 5.84 -8.43 2.85
C LEU A 212 7.32 -8.07 2.78
N GLY A 213 8.12 -8.73 3.62
CA GLY A 213 9.56 -8.61 3.60
C GLY A 213 10.18 -9.35 4.79
N ALA A 214 11.50 -9.48 4.78
CA ALA A 214 12.25 -10.01 5.92
C ALA A 214 13.33 -9.03 6.33
N TYR A 215 13.40 -8.83 7.64
CA TYR A 215 14.43 -8.06 8.30
C TYR A 215 14.61 -8.60 9.73
N PRO A 216 15.85 -8.66 10.25
CA PRO A 216 17.11 -8.49 9.53
C PRO A 216 17.50 -9.77 8.77
N LEU A 217 17.96 -9.63 7.52
CA LEU A 217 18.67 -10.69 6.80
C LEU A 217 20.18 -10.40 6.80
N PRO A 218 21.08 -11.38 6.98
CA PRO A 218 22.51 -11.15 6.82
C PRO A 218 22.82 -10.57 5.43
N ASP A 219 23.70 -9.57 5.33
CA ASP A 219 24.22 -9.06 4.05
C ASP A 219 25.65 -9.61 3.83
N ASP A 220 25.74 -10.91 3.56
CA ASP A 220 27.00 -11.64 3.42
C ASP A 220 27.00 -12.61 2.22
N SER A 221 28.02 -13.46 2.12
CA SER A 221 28.15 -14.39 1.00
C SER A 221 27.06 -15.46 0.96
N ASP A 222 26.44 -15.80 2.09
CA ASP A 222 25.46 -16.87 2.19
C ASP A 222 24.09 -16.42 1.65
N THR A 223 23.79 -15.12 1.72
CA THR A 223 22.56 -14.49 1.17
C THR A 223 22.79 -13.79 -0.18
N ALA A 224 24.01 -13.80 -0.70
CA ALA A 224 24.37 -13.08 -1.93
C ALA A 224 23.57 -13.50 -3.18
N VAL A 225 23.17 -14.77 -3.33
CA VAL A 225 22.34 -15.22 -4.46
C VAL A 225 20.86 -14.87 -4.23
N LEU A 226 20.40 -14.89 -2.99
CA LEU A 226 19.06 -14.40 -2.64
C LEU A 226 18.91 -12.92 -3.01
N LYS A 227 19.82 -12.05 -2.54
CA LYS A 227 19.82 -10.61 -2.88
C LYS A 227 19.87 -10.37 -4.39
N ASP A 228 20.83 -11.01 -5.07
CA ASP A 228 20.99 -10.95 -6.53
C ASP A 228 19.72 -11.46 -7.26
N SER A 229 18.99 -12.43 -6.72
CA SER A 229 17.73 -12.91 -7.32
C SER A 229 16.60 -11.87 -7.24
N VAL A 230 16.49 -11.15 -6.12
CA VAL A 230 15.50 -10.07 -5.93
C VAL A 230 15.85 -8.90 -6.85
N GLU A 231 17.11 -8.46 -6.87
CA GLU A 231 17.59 -7.36 -7.75
C GLU A 231 17.39 -7.67 -9.24
N ARG A 232 17.62 -8.92 -9.67
CA ARG A 232 17.36 -9.31 -11.05
C ARG A 232 15.87 -9.36 -11.36
N ALA A 233 15.03 -9.84 -10.44
CA ALA A 233 13.59 -9.87 -10.63
C ALA A 233 12.99 -8.46 -10.70
N SER A 234 13.43 -7.54 -9.84
CA SER A 234 12.99 -6.14 -9.87
C SER A 234 13.49 -5.40 -11.11
N SER A 235 14.73 -5.66 -11.54
CA SER A 235 15.26 -5.10 -12.79
C SER A 235 14.50 -5.61 -14.01
N TYR A 236 14.23 -6.92 -14.07
CA TYR A 236 13.41 -7.52 -15.13
C TYR A 236 12.00 -6.93 -15.17
N ALA A 237 11.37 -6.75 -14.01
CA ALA A 237 10.07 -6.11 -13.89
C ALA A 237 10.09 -4.67 -14.41
N ASN A 238 11.08 -3.89 -14.03
CA ASN A 238 11.26 -2.52 -14.51
C ASN A 238 11.40 -2.47 -16.04
N GLU A 239 12.24 -3.34 -16.62
CA GLU A 239 12.42 -3.47 -18.08
C GLU A 239 11.13 -3.87 -18.81
N LYS A 240 10.25 -4.62 -18.15
CA LYS A 240 8.94 -5.04 -18.68
C LYS A 240 7.83 -4.03 -18.47
N GLY A 241 8.09 -2.93 -17.78
CA GLY A 241 7.10 -1.89 -17.53
C GLY A 241 6.31 -2.05 -16.23
N THR A 242 6.80 -2.88 -15.30
CA THR A 242 6.19 -3.09 -13.98
C THR A 242 6.97 -2.35 -12.89
N LEU A 243 6.32 -1.46 -12.16
CA LEU A 243 6.86 -0.84 -10.94
C LEU A 243 6.67 -1.78 -9.75
N MET A 244 7.74 -2.08 -9.03
CA MET A 244 7.71 -2.86 -7.79
C MET A 244 7.60 -1.92 -6.59
N VAL A 245 6.61 -2.14 -5.72
CA VAL A 245 6.37 -1.34 -4.51
C VAL A 245 6.35 -2.27 -3.31
N ALA A 246 7.14 -1.96 -2.28
CA ALA A 246 7.30 -2.81 -1.09
C ALA A 246 7.15 -2.03 0.22
N ALA A 247 6.64 -2.72 1.23
CA ALA A 247 6.58 -2.23 2.60
C ALA A 247 7.98 -2.17 3.23
N ALA A 248 8.31 -1.09 3.95
CA ALA A 248 9.63 -0.92 4.58
C ALA A 248 9.87 -1.81 5.83
N GLY A 249 8.82 -2.43 6.39
CA GLY A 249 8.90 -3.24 7.61
C GLY A 249 8.38 -2.54 8.87
N ASN A 250 8.25 -3.28 9.98
CA ASN A 250 7.49 -2.88 11.17
C ASN A 250 8.28 -3.02 12.50
N ASP A 251 9.61 -2.88 12.44
CA ASP A 251 10.53 -3.14 13.55
C ASP A 251 11.05 -1.87 14.24
N SER A 252 10.49 -0.70 13.90
CA SER A 252 10.97 0.61 14.35
C SER A 252 12.48 0.81 14.11
N SER A 253 13.02 0.22 13.05
CA SER A 253 14.45 0.17 12.77
C SER A 253 14.89 1.23 11.76
N ASN A 254 16.09 1.78 11.97
CA ASN A 254 16.75 2.64 11.00
C ASN A 254 17.51 1.79 9.98
N LEU A 255 16.98 1.68 8.77
CA LEU A 255 17.58 0.91 7.68
C LEU A 255 18.86 1.57 7.15
N ASP A 256 19.02 2.90 7.21
CA ASP A 256 20.29 3.57 6.85
C ASP A 256 21.48 3.15 7.75
N ALA A 257 21.22 2.44 8.84
CA ALA A 257 22.20 2.04 9.86
C ALA A 257 22.18 0.52 10.15
N ASP A 258 21.70 -0.29 9.21
CA ASP A 258 21.58 -1.75 9.27
C ASP A 258 22.94 -2.48 9.19
N GLY A 259 23.92 -1.94 8.47
CA GLY A 259 25.33 -2.31 8.57
C GLY A 259 25.69 -3.67 7.95
N GLU A 260 25.54 -4.76 8.71
CA GLU A 260 25.82 -6.15 8.26
C GLU A 260 24.54 -6.92 7.92
N VAL A 261 23.40 -6.25 7.93
CA VAL A 261 22.09 -6.82 7.60
C VAL A 261 21.40 -5.96 6.55
N ILE A 262 20.35 -6.50 5.92
CA ILE A 262 19.54 -5.85 4.89
C ILE A 262 18.06 -6.24 5.06
N SER A 263 17.15 -5.36 4.64
CA SER A 263 15.72 -5.64 4.46
C SER A 263 15.39 -5.90 2.99
N LEU A 264 14.83 -7.07 2.71
CA LEU A 264 14.37 -7.42 1.37
C LEU A 264 12.86 -7.66 1.36
N PRO A 265 12.13 -7.33 0.27
CA PRO A 265 12.66 -6.81 -1.00
C PRO A 265 12.79 -5.28 -1.08
N ASN A 266 12.38 -4.52 -0.05
CA ASN A 266 12.24 -3.06 -0.13
C ASN A 266 13.56 -2.31 -0.38
N GLU A 267 14.70 -2.82 0.09
CA GLU A 267 16.02 -2.20 -0.16
C GLU A 267 16.69 -2.70 -1.45
N ALA A 268 16.02 -3.54 -2.25
CA ALA A 268 16.54 -3.95 -3.54
C ALA A 268 16.42 -2.84 -4.59
N ASP A 269 17.38 -2.77 -5.50
CA ASP A 269 17.34 -1.86 -6.65
C ASP A 269 16.01 -1.99 -7.42
N ASN A 270 15.49 -0.86 -7.93
CA ASN A 270 14.22 -0.77 -8.67
C ASN A 270 12.96 -1.16 -7.89
N VAL A 271 13.04 -1.37 -6.57
CA VAL A 271 11.88 -1.47 -5.69
C VAL A 271 11.65 -0.10 -5.04
N MET A 272 10.38 0.29 -4.92
CA MET A 272 9.97 1.51 -4.23
C MET A 272 9.59 1.16 -2.78
N SER A 273 10.33 1.68 -1.80
CA SER A 273 10.24 1.36 -0.38
C SER A 273 9.33 2.34 0.38
N ILE A 274 8.27 1.82 1.01
CA ILE A 274 7.18 2.63 1.58
C ILE A 274 7.12 2.50 3.10
N SER A 275 7.30 3.62 3.80
CA SER A 275 7.08 3.73 5.25
C SER A 275 5.62 4.07 5.59
N ALA A 276 5.24 3.88 6.86
CA ALA A 276 3.86 4.07 7.31
C ALA A 276 3.66 5.34 8.16
N THR A 277 2.54 6.01 7.92
CA THR A 277 2.01 7.07 8.77
C THR A 277 0.58 6.78 9.21
N GLY A 278 0.10 7.51 10.21
CA GLY A 278 -1.32 7.53 10.53
C GLY A 278 -1.68 8.53 11.62
N PRO A 279 -2.97 8.90 11.72
CA PRO A 279 -3.45 9.87 12.70
C PRO A 279 -3.39 9.29 14.11
N ILE A 280 -3.55 10.17 15.09
CA ILE A 280 -3.97 9.78 16.44
C ILE A 280 -5.22 10.56 16.78
N GLY A 281 -6.28 9.87 17.21
CA GLY A 281 -7.50 10.50 17.68
C GLY A 281 -8.62 10.62 16.64
N TYR A 282 -8.57 9.90 15.53
CA TYR A 282 -9.62 9.93 14.52
C TYR A 282 -10.94 9.39 15.10
N ARG A 283 -11.92 10.28 15.25
CA ARG A 283 -13.28 9.98 15.75
C ARG A 283 -13.35 9.44 17.20
N TRP A 284 -12.30 9.62 18.00
CA TRP A 284 -12.30 9.14 19.39
C TRP A 284 -13.34 9.83 20.27
N ASP A 285 -13.54 11.13 20.03
CA ASP A 285 -14.46 11.97 20.80
C ASP A 285 -15.87 12.03 20.18
N ASP A 286 -16.14 11.25 19.12
CA ASP A 286 -17.46 11.23 18.47
C ASP A 286 -18.49 10.59 19.41
N GLU A 287 -19.43 11.40 19.90
CA GLU A 287 -20.58 10.92 20.68
C GLU A 287 -21.49 9.99 19.86
N ASN A 288 -21.59 10.22 18.54
CA ASN A 288 -22.30 9.37 17.61
C ASN A 288 -21.38 8.95 16.44
N PRO A 289 -20.79 7.74 16.45
CA PRO A 289 -19.92 7.27 15.38
C PRO A 289 -20.65 7.03 14.06
N GLU A 290 -21.99 7.06 14.06
CA GLU A 290 -22.80 6.97 12.84
C GLU A 290 -22.91 8.29 12.08
N ASP A 291 -22.49 9.42 12.68
CA ASP A 291 -22.54 10.73 12.04
C ASP A 291 -21.75 10.72 10.73
N GLU A 292 -22.42 11.16 9.66
CA GLU A 292 -21.87 11.28 8.31
C GLU A 292 -20.91 12.48 8.17
N ASN A 293 -20.85 13.39 9.16
CA ASN A 293 -19.93 14.52 9.15
C ASN A 293 -18.49 14.13 9.54
N TYR A 294 -17.93 13.12 8.86
CA TYR A 294 -16.56 12.62 9.07
C TYR A 294 -15.49 13.68 8.75
N HIS A 295 -15.81 14.72 7.98
CA HIS A 295 -14.91 15.83 7.68
C HIS A 295 -14.47 16.62 8.91
N ALA A 296 -15.29 16.63 9.98
CA ALA A 296 -14.90 17.26 11.24
C ALA A 296 -13.80 16.48 11.95
N ALA A 297 -13.81 15.15 11.85
CA ALA A 297 -12.87 14.29 12.57
C ALA A 297 -11.40 14.55 12.18
N LEU A 298 -11.13 14.80 10.89
CA LEU A 298 -9.78 15.15 10.42
C LEU A 298 -9.27 16.51 10.93
N ARG A 299 -10.15 17.38 11.47
CA ARG A 299 -9.76 18.68 12.07
C ARG A 299 -9.50 18.59 13.57
N HIS A 300 -9.87 17.49 14.21
CA HIS A 300 -9.79 17.30 15.66
C HIS A 300 -8.79 16.20 16.06
N LEU A 301 -7.87 15.87 15.15
CA LEU A 301 -6.83 14.89 15.43
C LEU A 301 -5.87 15.39 16.52
N ARG A 302 -5.44 14.48 17.39
CA ARG A 302 -4.35 14.72 18.34
C ARG A 302 -3.00 14.73 17.65
N LYS A 303 -2.84 13.92 16.59
CA LYS A 303 -1.70 13.90 15.67
C LYS A 303 -2.16 13.82 14.22
N PRO A 304 -1.51 14.53 13.29
CA PRO A 304 -1.93 14.56 11.89
C PRO A 304 -1.83 13.19 11.22
N THR A 305 -2.49 13.02 10.07
CA THR A 305 -2.50 11.76 9.30
C THR A 305 -1.14 11.34 8.75
N TYR A 306 -0.20 12.29 8.67
CA TYR A 306 1.18 12.09 8.25
C TYR A 306 2.16 11.93 9.42
N GLU A 307 1.68 11.76 10.66
CA GLU A 307 2.57 11.39 11.78
C GLU A 307 3.18 10.01 11.49
N PRO A 308 4.52 9.86 11.56
CA PRO A 308 5.16 8.57 11.42
C PRO A 308 4.57 7.54 12.39
N ALA A 309 4.27 6.35 11.89
CA ALA A 309 3.72 5.30 12.70
C ALA A 309 4.78 4.75 13.66
N PHE A 310 4.43 4.46 14.91
CA PHE A 310 5.42 4.11 15.95
C PHE A 310 6.27 2.88 15.61
N TYR A 311 5.76 2.01 14.73
CA TYR A 311 6.37 0.73 14.34
C TYR A 311 7.18 0.81 13.03
N THR A 312 7.03 1.88 12.23
CA THR A 312 7.58 1.89 10.88
C THR A 312 9.10 1.81 10.91
N ASN A 313 9.67 0.93 10.08
CA ASN A 313 11.06 1.11 9.70
C ASN A 313 11.22 2.42 8.92
N TYR A 314 12.41 2.99 8.99
CA TYR A 314 12.71 4.33 8.51
C TYR A 314 14.17 4.41 8.03
N GLY A 315 14.51 5.46 7.31
CA GLY A 315 15.83 5.69 6.71
C GLY A 315 15.67 6.67 5.56
N ALA A 316 16.45 7.75 5.53
CA ALA A 316 16.36 8.75 4.47
C ALA A 316 16.88 8.23 3.12
N ASP A 317 17.78 7.24 3.13
CA ASP A 317 18.29 6.60 1.92
C ASP A 317 17.48 5.31 1.60
N ALA A 318 16.89 4.68 2.61
CA ALA A 318 16.16 3.42 2.47
C ALA A 318 14.64 3.55 2.21
N VAL A 319 14.03 4.72 2.46
CA VAL A 319 12.61 4.99 2.23
C VAL A 319 12.45 6.01 1.11
N ASP A 320 11.63 5.69 0.11
CA ASP A 320 11.35 6.59 -1.01
C ASP A 320 10.29 7.62 -0.65
N ILE A 321 9.13 7.16 -0.19
CA ILE A 321 8.04 8.01 0.31
C ILE A 321 7.31 7.32 1.46
N SER A 322 6.53 8.11 2.20
CA SER A 322 5.61 7.59 3.22
C SER A 322 4.16 7.62 2.76
N ALA A 323 3.33 6.70 3.29
CA ALA A 323 1.91 6.65 2.97
C ALA A 323 1.04 6.22 4.17
N PRO A 324 -0.30 6.42 4.10
CA PRO A 324 -1.23 5.98 5.13
C PRO A 324 -1.17 4.47 5.41
N GLY A 325 -0.59 4.08 6.55
CA GLY A 325 -0.50 2.70 7.02
C GLY A 325 -1.19 2.44 8.36
N GLY A 326 -1.72 3.48 9.01
CA GLY A 326 -2.35 3.39 10.32
C GLY A 326 -1.37 3.65 11.46
N ASN A 327 -1.88 4.14 12.59
CA ASN A 327 -1.09 4.41 13.79
C ASN A 327 -1.92 4.11 15.03
N ALA A 328 -1.32 4.15 16.20
CA ALA A 328 -2.06 4.04 17.46
C ALA A 328 -1.31 4.72 18.61
N ASP A 329 -2.06 5.29 19.55
CA ASP A 329 -1.51 5.62 20.86
C ASP A 329 -1.41 4.33 21.65
N GLN A 330 -0.18 3.85 21.86
CA GLN A 330 0.08 2.60 22.56
C GLN A 330 -0.53 2.56 23.97
N SER A 331 -0.75 3.71 24.61
CA SER A 331 -1.38 3.79 25.94
C SER A 331 -2.89 3.53 25.91
N GLN A 332 -3.51 3.60 24.74
CA GLN A 332 -4.95 3.49 24.54
C GLN A 332 -5.39 2.09 24.06
N ILE A 333 -4.44 1.25 23.64
CA ILE A 333 -4.72 -0.11 23.19
C ILE A 333 -5.34 -0.94 24.34
N GLY A 334 -6.47 -1.58 24.07
CA GLY A 334 -7.22 -2.36 25.07
C GLY A 334 -8.01 -1.54 26.09
N THR A 335 -8.12 -0.21 25.88
CA THR A 335 -9.03 0.65 26.64
C THR A 335 -10.36 0.80 25.90
N ASP A 336 -11.36 1.42 26.54
CA ASP A 336 -12.66 1.74 25.91
C ASP A 336 -12.56 2.84 24.82
N SER A 337 -11.37 3.39 24.58
CA SER A 337 -11.16 4.35 23.50
C SER A 337 -11.30 3.69 22.13
N LYS A 338 -11.69 4.48 21.12
CA LYS A 338 -11.86 4.01 19.74
C LYS A 338 -10.53 4.03 18.97
N TRP A 339 -9.44 3.60 19.61
CA TRP A 339 -8.09 3.66 19.06
C TRP A 339 -7.95 2.95 17.71
N TYR A 340 -8.76 1.90 17.47
CA TYR A 340 -8.76 1.15 16.21
C TYR A 340 -9.20 1.97 14.99
N TYR A 341 -9.90 3.10 15.18
CA TYR A 341 -10.22 4.03 14.09
C TYR A 341 -8.99 4.76 13.52
N ASP A 342 -7.84 4.72 14.21
CA ASP A 342 -6.58 5.24 13.68
C ASP A 342 -5.86 4.22 12.77
N LEU A 343 -6.33 2.97 12.70
CA LEU A 343 -5.85 1.94 11.78
C LEU A 343 -6.48 2.12 10.38
N VAL A 344 -6.17 1.25 9.44
CA VAL A 344 -6.73 1.23 8.08
C VAL A 344 -7.84 0.19 7.98
N LEU A 345 -9.04 0.63 7.61
CA LEU A 345 -10.20 -0.24 7.36
C LEU A 345 -10.20 -0.75 5.92
N SER A 346 -10.29 -2.06 5.74
CA SER A 346 -10.41 -2.69 4.42
C SER A 346 -11.13 -4.04 4.50
N THR A 347 -11.22 -4.72 3.36
CA THR A 347 -11.84 -6.04 3.16
C THR A 347 -11.08 -7.15 3.87
N ILE A 348 -11.78 -8.02 4.58
CA ILE A 348 -11.23 -9.23 5.22
C ILE A 348 -12.21 -10.39 5.02
N PHE A 349 -11.96 -11.53 5.67
CA PHE A 349 -12.97 -12.56 5.83
C PHE A 349 -12.92 -13.11 7.26
N THR A 350 -14.07 -13.61 7.72
CA THR A 350 -14.17 -14.41 8.94
C THR A 350 -14.50 -15.86 8.57
N GLU A 351 -14.39 -16.77 9.52
CA GLU A 351 -14.86 -18.14 9.36
C GLU A 351 -16.11 -18.38 10.22
N GLU A 352 -17.22 -18.70 9.58
CA GLU A 352 -18.48 -19.05 10.23
C GLU A 352 -18.88 -20.47 9.78
N ASP A 353 -19.07 -21.38 10.74
CA ASP A 353 -19.44 -22.78 10.49
C ASP A 353 -18.54 -23.53 9.47
N GLY A 354 -17.27 -23.13 9.37
CA GLY A 354 -16.28 -23.71 8.45
C GLY A 354 -16.35 -23.16 7.02
N GLU A 355 -17.14 -22.12 6.79
CA GLU A 355 -17.18 -21.37 5.53
C GLU A 355 -16.60 -19.96 5.74
N ARG A 356 -15.91 -19.44 4.73
CA ARG A 356 -15.46 -18.05 4.75
C ARG A 356 -16.63 -17.13 4.46
N VAL A 357 -16.71 -16.07 5.24
CA VAL A 357 -17.73 -15.02 5.10
C VAL A 357 -17.01 -13.69 4.88
N PRO A 358 -17.37 -12.91 3.85
CA PRO A 358 -16.80 -11.59 3.64
C PRO A 358 -17.08 -10.65 4.83
N ASP A 359 -16.07 -9.90 5.27
CA ASP A 359 -16.19 -8.92 6.35
C ASP A 359 -15.21 -7.74 6.16
N TYR A 360 -15.20 -6.79 7.09
CA TYR A 360 -14.34 -5.61 7.06
C TYR A 360 -13.57 -5.46 8.37
N GLY A 361 -12.27 -5.17 8.26
CA GLY A 361 -11.33 -5.25 9.36
C GLY A 361 -10.33 -4.11 9.39
N TRP A 362 -9.86 -3.82 10.60
CA TRP A 362 -8.88 -2.78 10.87
C TRP A 362 -7.49 -3.38 11.00
N MET A 363 -6.57 -2.98 10.13
CA MET A 363 -5.17 -3.35 10.21
C MET A 363 -4.30 -2.10 10.15
N ALA A 364 -3.12 -2.18 10.72
CA ALA A 364 -2.08 -1.22 10.44
C ALA A 364 -0.80 -1.97 10.05
N GLY A 365 0.07 -1.27 9.32
CA GLY A 365 1.40 -1.72 8.93
C GLY A 365 1.94 -0.91 7.77
N THR A 366 3.24 -1.00 7.53
CA THR A 366 3.81 -0.63 6.22
C THR A 366 3.15 -1.45 5.10
N SER A 367 2.66 -2.65 5.42
CA SER A 367 1.79 -3.48 4.59
C SER A 367 0.47 -2.81 4.17
N MET A 368 -0.04 -1.83 4.92
CA MET A 368 -1.22 -1.04 4.55
C MET A 368 -0.85 0.27 3.84
N ALA A 369 0.38 0.75 4.01
CA ALA A 369 0.92 1.92 3.32
C ALA A 369 1.32 1.62 1.86
N SER A 370 2.04 0.52 1.64
CA SER A 370 2.45 0.04 0.31
C SER A 370 1.29 -0.06 -0.72
N PRO A 371 0.12 -0.65 -0.39
CA PRO A 371 -1.00 -0.72 -1.33
C PRO A 371 -1.64 0.64 -1.62
N GLN A 372 -1.48 1.66 -0.76
CA GLN A 372 -1.90 3.02 -1.09
C GLN A 372 -1.06 3.56 -2.25
N VAL A 373 0.27 3.46 -2.15
CA VAL A 373 1.20 3.93 -3.18
C VAL A 373 1.01 3.14 -4.47
N THR A 374 0.88 1.81 -4.37
CA THR A 374 0.59 0.94 -5.52
C THR A 374 -0.66 1.39 -6.28
N ALA A 375 -1.75 1.68 -5.55
CA ALA A 375 -2.99 2.11 -6.18
C ALA A 375 -2.85 3.50 -6.80
N VAL A 376 -2.13 4.44 -6.17
CA VAL A 376 -1.88 5.76 -6.78
C VAL A 376 -0.99 5.64 -8.02
N ALA A 377 0.00 4.76 -8.03
CA ALA A 377 0.80 4.46 -9.21
C ALA A 377 -0.08 3.95 -10.37
N ALA A 378 -1.06 3.09 -10.08
CA ALA A 378 -2.05 2.65 -11.07
C ALA A 378 -2.94 3.82 -11.56
N LEU A 379 -3.39 4.73 -10.69
CA LEU A 379 -4.11 5.93 -11.13
C LEU A 379 -3.25 6.82 -12.04
N VAL A 380 -1.98 7.04 -11.70
CA VAL A 380 -1.01 7.82 -12.50
C VAL A 380 -0.80 7.16 -13.86
N LYS A 381 -0.63 5.84 -13.90
CA LYS A 381 -0.48 5.07 -15.14
C LYS A 381 -1.75 5.08 -16.00
N SER A 382 -2.93 5.04 -15.39
CA SER A 382 -4.22 5.13 -16.11
C SER A 382 -4.34 6.44 -16.88
N VAL A 383 -3.89 7.56 -16.30
CA VAL A 383 -3.87 8.86 -17.00
C VAL A 383 -2.65 9.07 -17.89
N ASN A 384 -1.58 8.28 -17.72
CA ASN A 384 -0.35 8.30 -18.51
C ASN A 384 0.06 6.88 -18.97
N PRO A 385 -0.68 6.25 -19.91
CA PRO A 385 -0.52 4.83 -20.22
C PRO A 385 0.86 4.46 -20.76
N ASP A 386 1.59 5.40 -21.38
CA ASP A 386 2.92 5.18 -21.93
C ASP A 386 4.05 5.41 -20.92
N ALA A 387 3.76 5.89 -19.70
CA ALA A 387 4.78 6.19 -18.70
C ALA A 387 5.52 4.94 -18.25
N THR A 388 6.85 4.99 -18.25
CA THR A 388 7.70 3.92 -17.74
C THR A 388 7.61 3.80 -16.21
N PRO A 389 7.98 2.66 -15.60
CA PRO A 389 8.03 2.53 -14.15
C PRO A 389 8.88 3.61 -13.46
N GLY A 390 10.03 3.96 -14.07
CA GLY A 390 10.89 5.04 -13.56
C GLY A 390 10.20 6.42 -13.60
N GLU A 391 9.46 6.73 -14.66
CA GLU A 391 8.69 7.97 -14.74
C GLU A 391 7.54 8.00 -13.73
N VAL A 392 6.88 6.86 -13.49
CA VAL A 392 5.82 6.77 -12.45
C VAL A 392 6.41 6.94 -11.06
N ARG A 393 7.52 6.26 -10.73
CA ARG A 393 8.23 6.41 -9.45
C ARG A 393 8.64 7.86 -9.21
N GLN A 394 9.39 8.45 -10.14
CA GLN A 394 9.84 9.84 -10.02
C GLN A 394 8.66 10.81 -9.88
N HIS A 395 7.57 10.58 -10.62
CA HIS A 395 6.40 11.44 -10.52
C HIS A 395 5.72 11.35 -9.14
N LEU A 396 5.69 10.18 -8.51
CA LEU A 396 5.18 10.02 -7.15
C LEU A 396 6.06 10.75 -6.13
N GLU A 397 7.38 10.66 -6.27
CA GLU A 397 8.36 11.39 -5.44
C GLU A 397 8.21 12.92 -5.63
N ASP A 398 8.21 13.42 -6.87
CA ASP A 398 8.07 14.85 -7.21
C ASP A 398 6.73 15.48 -6.80
N THR A 399 5.71 14.64 -6.64
CA THR A 399 4.37 15.06 -6.24
C THR A 399 4.09 14.81 -4.78
N ALA A 400 4.98 14.12 -4.06
CA ALA A 400 4.88 13.94 -2.63
C ALA A 400 4.82 15.31 -1.92
N ARG A 401 4.06 15.35 -0.84
CA ARG A 401 4.03 16.49 0.06
C ARG A 401 5.34 16.51 0.85
N ASP A 402 6.12 17.54 0.61
CA ASP A 402 7.30 17.85 1.42
C ASP A 402 6.90 18.02 2.90
N LEU A 403 7.60 17.30 3.77
CA LEU A 403 7.41 17.30 5.21
C LEU A 403 8.78 17.41 5.89
N ASP A 404 8.84 18.20 6.96
CA ASP A 404 9.99 18.24 7.85
C ASP A 404 10.14 16.87 8.53
N ASN A 405 11.03 16.00 8.02
CA ASN A 405 11.59 14.75 8.60
C ASN A 405 11.83 13.68 7.50
N PRO A 406 12.79 13.89 6.58
CA PRO A 406 13.04 12.97 5.47
C PRO A 406 13.45 11.57 5.94
N THR A 407 13.96 11.43 7.17
CA THR A 407 14.26 10.12 7.77
C THR A 407 13.07 9.16 7.76
N TYR A 408 11.83 9.65 7.92
CA TYR A 408 10.63 8.81 7.87
C TYR A 408 9.85 8.96 6.57
N HIS A 409 10.07 10.05 5.85
CA HIS A 409 9.25 10.40 4.69
C HIS A 409 9.98 10.26 3.36
N GLY A 410 11.28 10.02 3.31
CA GLY A 410 12.06 10.07 2.06
C GLY A 410 11.86 11.41 1.36
N GLU A 411 11.42 11.36 0.11
CA GLU A 411 11.06 12.52 -0.72
C GLU A 411 9.72 13.17 -0.32
N GLY A 412 8.93 12.53 0.55
CA GLY A 412 7.77 13.14 1.18
C GLY A 412 6.62 12.18 1.52
N HIS A 413 5.45 12.75 1.78
CA HIS A 413 4.23 12.00 2.02
C HIS A 413 3.33 11.94 0.78
N LEU A 414 2.83 10.76 0.45
CA LEU A 414 1.96 10.51 -0.71
C LEU A 414 0.84 11.57 -0.84
N ASP A 415 0.79 12.27 -1.98
CA ASP A 415 -0.28 13.21 -2.33
C ASP A 415 -0.98 12.74 -3.61
N THR A 416 -2.01 11.89 -3.43
CA THR A 416 -2.77 11.28 -4.52
C THR A 416 -3.37 12.32 -5.46
N ALA A 417 -3.88 13.42 -4.91
CA ALA A 417 -4.47 14.47 -5.71
C ALA A 417 -3.42 15.10 -6.61
N ARG A 418 -2.31 15.54 -6.04
CA ARG A 418 -1.22 16.16 -6.82
C ARG A 418 -0.66 15.19 -7.85
N ALA A 419 -0.44 13.92 -7.49
CA ALA A 419 0.02 12.87 -8.40
C ALA A 419 -0.91 12.68 -9.60
N VAL A 420 -2.23 12.65 -9.40
CA VAL A 420 -3.19 12.41 -10.50
C VAL A 420 -3.48 13.66 -11.33
N TRP A 421 -3.48 14.86 -10.74
CA TRP A 421 -3.79 16.09 -11.49
C TRP A 421 -2.59 16.73 -12.20
N LYS A 422 -1.36 16.56 -11.69
CA LYS A 422 -0.14 17.05 -12.35
C LYS A 422 0.23 16.15 -13.53
N GLU A 423 0.64 16.76 -14.64
CA GLU A 423 1.19 16.02 -15.80
C GLU A 423 2.64 15.59 -15.49
N ILE A 424 3.04 14.41 -15.98
CA ILE A 424 4.43 13.94 -15.86
C ILE A 424 5.34 14.90 -16.64
N GLY A 425 6.44 15.34 -16.00
CA GLY A 425 7.41 16.27 -16.59
C GLY A 425 6.96 17.74 -16.63
N ASP A 426 5.87 18.10 -15.94
CA ASP A 426 5.44 19.51 -15.81
C ASP A 426 6.17 20.22 -14.66
N ASP A 427 7.21 20.99 -15.00
CA ASP A 427 8.01 21.79 -14.06
C ASP A 427 7.27 23.04 -13.53
N ARG A 428 6.04 23.32 -13.97
CA ARG A 428 5.28 24.53 -13.54
C ARG A 428 4.98 24.58 -12.03
N TRP A 429 5.27 23.50 -11.31
CA TRP A 429 5.12 23.37 -9.85
C TRP A 429 6.46 23.10 -9.11
N GLY A 430 7.61 23.23 -9.79
CA GLY A 430 8.93 22.96 -9.22
C GLY A 430 9.48 24.08 -8.31
N HIS A 431 9.96 23.68 -7.13
CA HIS A 431 10.78 24.43 -6.16
C HIS A 431 10.55 25.94 -6.04
N HIS A 432 9.47 26.30 -5.36
CA HIS A 432 9.44 27.55 -4.61
C HIS A 432 9.03 27.24 -3.18
N GLY A 433 10.02 27.26 -2.28
CA GLY A 433 9.76 27.49 -0.86
C GLY A 433 8.95 28.77 -0.76
N HIS A 434 7.66 28.63 -0.47
CA HIS A 434 6.77 29.74 -0.21
C HIS A 434 6.40 29.67 1.26
N ASP A 435 7.18 30.41 2.04
CA ASP A 435 6.68 31.12 3.20
C ASP A 435 5.42 31.87 2.76
N HIS A 436 4.25 31.32 3.10
CA HIS A 436 3.04 32.12 3.18
C HIS A 436 2.76 32.38 4.64
N ASP A 437 3.40 33.46 5.12
CA ASP A 437 2.90 34.25 6.23
C ASP A 437 1.43 34.61 5.94
N ASP A 438 0.54 34.11 6.78
CA ASP A 438 -0.84 34.56 6.90
C ASP A 438 -0.85 36.03 7.31
N HIS A 439 -0.86 36.92 6.33
CA HIS A 439 -1.25 38.30 6.52
C HIS A 439 -2.59 38.57 5.83
N ASP A 440 -3.63 38.48 6.67
CA ASP A 440 -4.94 39.09 6.47
C ASP A 440 -4.80 40.52 5.93
N HIS A 441 -5.20 40.71 4.68
CA HIS A 441 -5.57 42.01 4.16
C HIS A 441 -7.07 42.04 3.88
N ASP A 442 -7.76 42.44 4.94
CA ASP A 442 -9.07 43.04 4.97
C ASP A 442 -9.14 44.22 3.96
N HIS A 443 -9.93 44.03 2.89
CA HIS A 443 -10.38 45.11 2.04
C HIS A 443 -11.90 45.22 2.16
N GLY A 444 -12.31 46.00 3.16
CA GLY A 444 -13.65 46.57 3.26
C GLY A 444 -13.99 47.42 2.05
N HIS A 445 -15.19 47.19 1.52
CA HIS A 445 -15.88 48.12 0.64
C HIS A 445 -17.21 48.49 1.29
N ASP A 446 -17.16 49.52 2.12
CA ASP A 446 -18.32 50.33 2.47
C ASP A 446 -18.66 51.23 1.28
N HIS A 447 -19.93 51.23 0.87
CA HIS A 447 -20.50 52.29 0.04
C HIS A 447 -21.80 52.78 0.68
N ASP A 448 -21.64 53.65 1.68
CA ASP A 448 -22.64 54.65 2.06
C ASP A 448 -22.44 55.89 1.17
N HIS A 449 -23.48 56.29 0.46
CA HIS A 449 -23.58 57.61 -0.18
C HIS A 449 -24.83 58.30 0.34
N ASP A 450 -24.64 59.39 1.09
CA ASP A 450 -25.70 60.33 1.42
C ASP A 450 -25.23 61.79 1.25
N TYR A 451 -26.22 62.61 0.91
CA TYR A 451 -26.33 64.08 0.89
C TYR A 451 -25.91 64.88 -0.35
N GLY A 452 -26.96 65.40 -1.01
CA GLY A 452 -26.96 66.59 -1.87
C GLY A 452 -28.34 67.25 -1.92
N HIS A 453 -28.51 68.31 -1.12
CA HIS A 453 -29.69 69.16 -0.93
C HIS A 453 -30.46 69.64 -2.19
N GLY A 454 -31.78 69.80 -2.01
CA GLY A 454 -32.64 70.69 -2.82
C GLY A 454 -33.99 70.96 -2.15
N HIS A 455 -34.18 72.16 -1.59
CA HIS A 455 -35.45 72.72 -1.11
C HIS A 455 -36.46 72.91 -2.28
N ASP A 456 -37.78 72.72 -2.08
CA ASP A 456 -38.73 73.77 -1.66
C ASP A 456 -40.22 73.37 -1.75
N HIS A 457 -41.03 73.93 -0.82
CA HIS A 457 -42.51 74.16 -0.78
C HIS A 457 -43.52 73.00 -1.05
N GLY A 458 -44.65 72.82 -0.36
CA GLY A 458 -45.34 73.56 0.71
C GLY A 458 -46.78 73.01 0.92
N TYR A 459 -47.34 73.28 2.11
CA TYR A 459 -48.76 73.30 2.51
C TYR A 459 -49.61 72.01 2.60
N GLY A 460 -50.27 71.84 3.77
CA GLY A 460 -51.65 71.33 3.83
C GLY A 460 -52.01 70.57 5.11
N HIS A 461 -52.81 71.21 5.97
CA HIS A 461 -53.41 70.77 7.23
C HIS A 461 -54.47 69.64 7.11
N ASP A 462 -54.68 68.96 8.25
CA ASP A 462 -55.92 68.37 8.83
C ASP A 462 -56.64 67.21 8.11
N ASP A 463 -56.69 66.05 8.79
CA ASP A 463 -57.82 65.63 9.68
C ASP A 463 -57.38 64.54 10.67
#